data_AF-A0AAN8BFU9-F1
#
_entry.id   AF-A0AAN8BFU9-F1
#
_cell.length_a   1.000
_cell.length_b   1.000
_cell.length_c   1.000
_cell.angle_alpha   90.00
_cell.angle_beta   90.00
_cell.angle_gamma   90.00
#
_symmetry.space_group_name_H-M   'P 1'
#
loop_
_entity.id
_entity.type
_entity.pdbx_description
1 polymer ?
#
loop_
_entity_poly.entity_id
_entity_poly.type
_entity_poly.pdbx_seq_one_letter_code
_entity_poly.pdbx_strand_id
1 'polypeptide(L)'
;MSKKGGNQRPEMEGSVEASIIRIPPYHYIHVLDQNTNIARVEIGPLTYIRQDNERVLFMPVRMVMVPPRHYCVVLNPVARDDDNQVLFDQSGQAKLRHADLEIRLTEDPFPLYPGEEVQQDVTPLQIVFPDTALRLQALLDFEEVRGQKRVAGDEWLFEGPGTYIPRKEVAVLETIKATVIRENQAIRLRARKEGVDRGGVRRVTGEEWLVSKVGAYLPGAQEEVLDIVNAFILTDKKALHVRALRPFKDAGGRDRRTGEEWLVTIADREAHIPSVAEEVVGVVYVTTLSSRHYGVILDPVGHDGKPQLGQKRVVKGERSFFLQPGEQLEQGIQDVYVLSEEEGLVLRAVEAFNDTLEVRAEITRIQK
;
A
#
# COMPACT_ATOMS: atom_id res chain seq x y z
N MET A 1 3.49 3.67 48.11
CA MET A 1 2.12 3.61 48.67
C MET A 1 1.28 4.64 47.94
N SER A 2 0.40 4.22 47.03
CA SER A 2 -0.71 5.05 46.56
C SER A 2 -1.82 4.14 46.05
N LYS A 3 -3.04 4.47 46.47
CA LYS A 3 -4.19 3.57 46.65
C LYS A 3 -4.74 3.03 45.33
N LYS A 4 -5.00 1.72 45.29
CA LYS A 4 -5.87 1.06 44.32
C LYS A 4 -7.29 1.67 44.43
N GLY A 5 -7.76 2.30 43.36
CA GLY A 5 -9.17 2.65 43.21
C GLY A 5 -9.97 1.39 42.90
N GLY A 6 -10.74 0.92 43.88
CA GLY A 6 -11.72 -0.14 43.69
C GLY A 6 -12.86 0.37 42.83
N ASN A 7 -13.12 -0.32 41.72
CA ASN A 7 -14.27 -0.08 40.87
C ASN A 7 -15.51 -0.67 41.58
N GLN A 8 -16.24 0.17 42.31
CA GLN A 8 -17.53 -0.21 42.90
C GLN A 8 -18.53 -0.44 41.77
N ARG A 9 -18.87 -1.71 41.51
CA ARG A 9 -20.12 -2.07 40.83
C ARG A 9 -21.27 -1.58 41.72
N PRO A 10 -22.29 -0.89 41.20
CA PRO A 10 -23.49 -0.66 41.98
C PRO A 10 -24.22 -2.00 42.14
N GLU A 11 -24.17 -2.57 43.34
CA GLU A 11 -25.06 -3.66 43.76
C GLU A 11 -26.49 -3.10 43.84
N MET A 12 -27.28 -3.32 42.78
CA MET A 12 -28.73 -3.16 42.83
C MET A 12 -29.33 -4.41 43.51
N GLU A 13 -29.32 -4.44 44.84
CA GLU A 13 -30.11 -5.40 45.62
C GLU A 13 -31.59 -4.99 45.62
N GLY A 14 -32.30 -5.31 44.54
CA GLY A 14 -33.75 -5.44 44.55
C GLY A 14 -34.12 -6.87 44.93
N SER A 15 -35.06 -7.05 45.86
CA SER A 15 -35.48 -8.39 46.31
C SER A 15 -36.07 -9.21 45.15
N VAL A 16 -35.28 -10.16 44.66
CA VAL A 16 -35.66 -11.15 43.63
C VAL A 16 -36.69 -12.15 44.17
N GLU A 17 -37.03 -12.07 45.46
CA GLU A 17 -38.01 -12.93 46.14
C GLU A 17 -39.44 -12.37 46.12
N ALA A 18 -39.67 -11.21 45.53
CA ALA A 18 -41.01 -10.62 45.43
C ALA A 18 -42.00 -11.53 44.69
N SER A 19 -43.19 -11.74 45.27
CA SER A 19 -44.27 -12.54 44.66
C SER A 19 -44.89 -11.88 43.42
N ILE A 20 -44.79 -10.55 43.32
CA ILE A 20 -45.33 -9.75 42.22
C ILE A 20 -44.21 -8.88 41.67
N ILE A 21 -43.92 -9.03 40.38
CA ILE A 21 -42.86 -8.31 39.68
C ILE A 21 -43.48 -7.53 38.53
N ARG A 22 -43.41 -6.21 38.62
CA ARG A 22 -43.87 -5.33 37.53
C ARG A 22 -42.75 -5.17 36.52
N ILE A 23 -42.92 -5.75 35.33
CA ILE A 23 -41.99 -5.63 34.20
C ILE A 23 -42.43 -4.42 33.37
N PRO A 24 -41.65 -3.32 33.33
CA PRO A 24 -41.99 -2.15 32.53
C PRO A 24 -41.91 -2.44 31.01
N PRO A 25 -42.44 -1.55 30.14
CA PRO A 25 -42.20 -1.63 28.69
C PRO A 25 -40.70 -1.71 28.37
N TYR A 26 -40.33 -2.49 27.35
CA TYR A 26 -38.94 -2.71 26.91
C TYR A 26 -38.00 -3.24 28.01
N HIS A 27 -38.54 -3.96 28.98
CA HIS A 27 -37.77 -4.70 29.97
C HIS A 27 -38.14 -6.18 29.92
N TYR A 28 -37.25 -7.03 30.40
CA TYR A 28 -37.46 -8.46 30.49
C TYR A 28 -36.87 -9.03 31.78
N ILE A 29 -37.36 -10.20 32.17
CA ILE A 29 -36.79 -11.03 33.23
C ILE A 29 -36.58 -12.45 32.71
N HIS A 30 -35.71 -13.22 33.37
CA HIS A 30 -35.68 -14.66 33.21
C HIS A 30 -36.35 -15.34 34.40
N VAL A 31 -37.22 -16.30 34.11
CA VAL A 31 -37.90 -17.14 35.10
C VAL A 31 -37.48 -18.58 34.91
N LEU A 32 -36.94 -19.17 35.97
CA LEU A 32 -36.58 -20.59 36.05
C LEU A 32 -37.72 -21.35 36.72
N ASP A 33 -38.32 -22.30 36.02
CA ASP A 33 -39.19 -23.29 36.63
C ASP A 33 -38.33 -24.38 37.28
N GLN A 34 -38.47 -24.58 38.58
CA GLN A 34 -37.67 -25.52 39.38
C GLN A 34 -38.08 -26.98 39.17
N ASN A 35 -39.31 -27.24 38.68
CA ASN A 35 -39.77 -28.60 38.40
C ASN A 35 -39.14 -29.15 37.12
N THR A 36 -39.10 -28.33 36.08
CA THR A 36 -38.56 -28.68 34.76
C THR A 36 -37.10 -28.27 34.60
N ASN A 37 -36.60 -27.37 35.46
CA ASN A 37 -35.29 -26.75 35.40
C ASN A 37 -35.08 -25.90 34.14
N ILE A 38 -36.17 -25.38 33.56
CA ILE A 38 -36.16 -24.61 32.31
C ILE A 38 -36.28 -23.13 32.62
N ALA A 39 -35.32 -22.36 32.11
CA ALA A 39 -35.36 -20.91 32.12
C ALA A 39 -36.03 -20.39 30.85
N ARG A 40 -36.95 -19.44 31.01
CA ARG A 40 -37.61 -18.72 29.92
C ARG A 40 -37.57 -17.22 30.12
N VAL A 41 -37.80 -16.47 29.05
CA VAL A 41 -37.86 -15.02 29.06
C VAL A 41 -39.31 -14.54 29.18
N GLU A 42 -39.55 -13.56 30.07
CA GLU A 42 -40.83 -12.87 30.20
C GLU A 42 -40.63 -11.39 29.86
N ILE A 43 -41.45 -10.88 28.94
CA ILE A 43 -41.32 -9.55 28.33
C ILE A 43 -42.40 -8.61 28.87
N GLY A 44 -42.02 -7.38 29.21
CA GLY A 44 -42.96 -6.33 29.60
C GLY A 44 -43.62 -5.60 28.41
N PRO A 45 -44.72 -4.86 28.61
CA PRO A 45 -45.33 -4.52 29.90
C PRO A 45 -46.20 -5.63 30.48
N LEU A 46 -45.80 -6.16 31.64
CA LEU A 46 -46.47 -7.29 32.29
C LEU A 46 -46.32 -7.18 33.81
N THR A 47 -47.41 -7.44 34.55
CA THR A 47 -47.31 -7.68 35.99
C THR A 47 -47.20 -9.17 36.19
N TYR A 48 -45.98 -9.66 36.36
CA TYR A 48 -45.67 -11.07 36.51
C TYR A 48 -45.95 -11.52 37.95
N ILE A 49 -46.73 -12.59 38.09
CA ILE A 49 -47.03 -13.22 39.39
C ILE A 49 -46.29 -14.54 39.43
N ARG A 50 -45.27 -14.62 40.28
CA ARG A 50 -44.40 -15.80 40.40
C ARG A 50 -45.17 -16.94 41.06
N GLN A 51 -45.12 -18.13 40.45
CA GLN A 51 -45.67 -19.35 41.05
C GLN A 51 -44.71 -19.94 42.09
N ASP A 52 -45.20 -20.89 42.90
CA ASP A 52 -44.41 -21.51 43.98
C ASP A 52 -43.20 -22.29 43.45
N ASN A 53 -43.32 -22.91 42.27
CA ASN A 53 -42.26 -23.67 41.62
C ASN A 53 -41.33 -22.80 40.76
N GLU A 54 -41.46 -21.48 40.79
CA GLU A 54 -40.71 -20.59 39.91
C GLU A 54 -39.76 -19.69 40.69
N ARG A 55 -38.61 -19.42 40.07
CA ARG A 55 -37.61 -18.50 40.57
C ARG A 55 -37.26 -17.47 39.51
N VAL A 56 -37.40 -16.20 39.86
CA VAL A 56 -36.89 -15.12 38.99
C VAL A 56 -35.39 -15.01 39.18
N LEU A 57 -34.64 -14.94 38.08
CA LEU A 57 -33.18 -14.93 38.12
C LEU A 57 -32.60 -13.54 38.37
N PHE A 58 -33.26 -12.49 37.89
CA PHE A 58 -32.86 -11.10 38.07
C PHE A 58 -34.05 -10.13 37.97
N MET A 59 -33.90 -8.93 38.54
CA MET A 59 -34.88 -7.85 38.45
C MET A 59 -35.02 -7.34 37.00
N PRO A 60 -36.18 -6.80 36.57
CA PRO A 60 -36.40 -6.36 35.19
C PRO A 60 -35.24 -5.55 34.59
N VAL A 61 -34.57 -6.11 33.57
CA VAL A 61 -33.46 -5.48 32.84
C VAL A 61 -33.97 -4.90 31.54
N ARG A 62 -33.37 -3.79 31.08
CA ARG A 62 -33.69 -3.19 29.78
C ARG A 62 -33.34 -4.12 28.63
N MET A 63 -34.21 -4.17 27.64
CA MET A 63 -33.93 -4.78 26.34
C MET A 63 -32.76 -4.07 25.64
N VAL A 64 -32.05 -4.83 24.81
CA VAL A 64 -31.00 -4.27 23.97
C VAL A 64 -31.66 -3.46 22.87
N MET A 65 -31.30 -2.19 22.77
CA MET A 65 -31.75 -1.29 21.72
C MET A 65 -30.58 -0.99 20.81
N VAL A 66 -30.65 -1.44 19.55
CA VAL A 66 -29.64 -1.13 18.54
C VAL A 66 -30.15 0.03 17.69
N PRO A 67 -29.64 1.26 17.85
CA PRO A 67 -30.08 2.41 17.08
C PRO A 67 -29.66 2.30 15.60
N PRO A 68 -30.21 3.15 14.71
CA PRO A 68 -29.80 3.24 13.32
C PRO A 68 -28.27 3.36 13.17
N ARG A 69 -27.70 2.63 12.21
CA ARG A 69 -26.25 2.61 11.91
C ARG A 69 -25.36 2.09 13.04
N HIS A 70 -25.91 1.30 13.94
CA HIS A 70 -25.16 0.59 14.98
C HIS A 70 -25.39 -0.92 14.85
N TYR A 71 -24.55 -1.69 15.54
CA TYR A 71 -24.68 -3.13 15.68
C TYR A 71 -24.26 -3.55 17.08
N CYS A 72 -24.68 -4.74 17.50
CA CYS A 72 -24.09 -5.44 18.65
C CYS A 72 -23.75 -6.87 18.26
N VAL A 73 -22.89 -7.53 19.03
CA VAL A 73 -22.55 -8.94 18.83
C VAL A 73 -23.09 -9.75 19.99
N VAL A 74 -23.94 -10.72 19.68
CA VAL A 74 -24.53 -11.66 20.64
C VAL A 74 -23.81 -13.00 20.54
N LEU A 75 -23.33 -13.51 21.66
CA LEU A 75 -22.76 -14.84 21.83
C LEU A 75 -23.87 -15.83 22.20
N ASN A 76 -23.76 -17.05 21.68
CA ASN A 76 -24.74 -18.12 21.82
C ASN A 76 -26.16 -17.73 21.36
N PRO A 77 -26.31 -17.14 20.15
CA PRO A 77 -27.59 -16.62 19.71
C PRO A 77 -28.65 -17.72 19.61
N VAL A 78 -29.90 -17.37 19.88
CA VAL A 78 -31.04 -18.27 19.66
C VAL A 78 -31.09 -18.77 18.21
N ALA A 79 -31.46 -20.03 18.05
CA ALA A 79 -31.79 -20.61 16.77
C ALA A 79 -33.18 -20.12 16.34
N ARG A 80 -33.27 -19.62 15.11
CA ARG A 80 -34.54 -19.17 14.52
C ARG A 80 -34.89 -20.02 13.30
N ASP A 81 -36.17 -20.13 13.01
CA ASP A 81 -36.67 -20.74 11.78
C ASP A 81 -36.66 -19.76 10.58
N ASP A 82 -37.17 -20.21 9.44
CA ASP A 82 -37.24 -19.42 8.20
C ASP A 82 -38.16 -18.19 8.33
N ASP A 83 -39.11 -18.22 9.29
CA ASP A 83 -40.01 -17.12 9.63
C ASP A 83 -39.44 -16.20 10.73
N ASN A 84 -38.16 -16.40 11.09
CA ASN A 84 -37.43 -15.66 12.12
C ASN A 84 -38.02 -15.81 13.53
N GLN A 85 -38.76 -16.89 13.79
CA GLN A 85 -39.30 -17.24 15.11
C GLN A 85 -38.31 -18.09 15.90
N VAL A 86 -38.29 -17.92 17.22
CA VAL A 86 -37.36 -18.65 18.09
C VAL A 86 -37.76 -20.12 18.19
N LEU A 87 -36.80 -21.00 17.95
CA LEU A 87 -36.98 -22.45 18.08
C LEU A 87 -36.82 -22.87 19.53
N PHE A 88 -37.75 -23.69 20.01
CA PHE A 88 -37.70 -24.32 21.32
C PHE A 88 -37.44 -25.82 21.17
N ASP A 89 -36.77 -26.41 22.16
CA ASP A 89 -36.59 -27.85 22.22
C ASP A 89 -37.87 -28.57 22.73
N GLN A 90 -37.82 -29.90 22.83
CA GLN A 90 -38.96 -30.71 23.29
C GLN A 90 -39.39 -30.41 24.74
N SER A 91 -38.50 -29.80 25.52
CA SER A 91 -38.76 -29.42 26.91
C SER A 91 -39.37 -28.01 27.00
N GLY A 92 -39.25 -27.20 25.96
CA GLY A 92 -39.70 -25.80 25.93
C GLY A 92 -38.57 -24.80 26.23
N GLN A 93 -37.31 -25.24 26.25
CA GLN A 93 -36.15 -24.36 26.38
C GLN A 93 -35.77 -23.77 25.02
N ALA A 94 -35.42 -22.48 24.99
CA ALA A 94 -34.97 -21.82 23.76
C ALA A 94 -33.68 -22.49 23.27
N LYS A 95 -33.68 -22.94 22.02
CA LYS A 95 -32.52 -23.61 21.42
C LYS A 95 -31.47 -22.56 21.05
N LEU A 96 -30.25 -22.70 21.56
CA LEU A 96 -29.14 -21.80 21.25
C LEU A 96 -28.16 -22.42 20.25
N ARG A 97 -27.52 -21.56 19.46
CA ARG A 97 -26.32 -21.92 18.69
C ARG A 97 -25.09 -21.71 19.57
N HIS A 98 -24.74 -22.73 20.34
CA HIS A 98 -23.61 -22.66 21.28
C HIS A 98 -22.28 -22.37 20.58
N ALA A 99 -21.48 -21.50 21.20
CA ALA A 99 -20.19 -21.02 20.69
C ALA A 99 -20.25 -20.33 19.31
N ASP A 100 -21.43 -19.89 18.89
CA ASP A 100 -21.62 -19.10 17.68
C ASP A 100 -21.83 -17.61 18.03
N LEU A 101 -21.64 -16.75 17.04
CA LEU A 101 -21.85 -15.31 17.12
C LEU A 101 -22.96 -14.87 16.16
N GLU A 102 -23.73 -13.88 16.57
CA GLU A 102 -24.72 -13.20 15.72
C GLU A 102 -24.52 -11.70 15.82
N ILE A 103 -24.45 -11.06 14.66
CA ILE A 103 -24.35 -9.61 14.54
C ILE A 103 -25.76 -9.09 14.31
N ARG A 104 -26.28 -8.37 15.30
CA ARG A 104 -27.62 -7.76 15.24
C ARG A 104 -27.47 -6.30 14.82
N LEU A 105 -28.18 -5.93 13.76
CA LEU A 105 -28.26 -4.56 13.25
C LEU A 105 -29.41 -3.82 13.93
N THR A 106 -29.80 -2.68 13.37
CA THR A 106 -30.96 -1.93 13.83
C THR A 106 -32.24 -2.75 13.68
N GLU A 107 -32.86 -3.05 14.81
CA GLU A 107 -34.15 -3.75 14.92
C GLU A 107 -34.91 -3.25 16.15
N ASP A 108 -36.14 -3.75 16.35
CA ASP A 108 -36.93 -3.42 17.53
C ASP A 108 -36.22 -3.90 18.81
N PRO A 109 -36.38 -3.20 19.95
CA PRO A 109 -35.72 -3.59 21.20
C PRO A 109 -36.01 -5.06 21.53
N PHE A 110 -34.96 -5.85 21.70
CA PHE A 110 -35.06 -7.29 21.92
C PHE A 110 -34.52 -7.69 23.30
N PRO A 111 -35.12 -8.70 23.94
CA PRO A 111 -34.54 -9.31 25.12
C PRO A 111 -33.40 -10.25 24.72
N LEU A 112 -32.55 -10.58 25.69
CA LEU A 112 -31.63 -11.72 25.58
C LEU A 112 -32.33 -12.95 26.13
N TYR A 113 -32.29 -14.06 25.42
CA TYR A 113 -32.79 -15.33 25.92
C TYR A 113 -31.83 -15.93 26.94
N PRO A 114 -32.29 -16.83 27.84
CA PRO A 114 -31.41 -17.51 28.78
C PRO A 114 -30.24 -18.20 28.07
N GLY A 115 -29.01 -17.77 28.39
CA GLY A 115 -27.76 -18.25 27.80
C GLY A 115 -27.21 -17.42 26.64
N GLU A 116 -27.98 -16.48 26.09
CA GLU A 116 -27.44 -15.43 25.22
C GLU A 116 -26.67 -14.39 26.04
N GLU A 117 -25.54 -13.94 25.52
CA GLU A 117 -24.73 -12.90 26.15
C GLU A 117 -24.36 -11.85 25.12
N VAL A 118 -24.39 -10.56 25.49
CA VAL A 118 -23.85 -9.49 24.63
C VAL A 118 -22.33 -9.52 24.76
N GLN A 119 -21.66 -10.01 23.72
CA GLN A 119 -20.20 -10.04 23.66
C GLN A 119 -19.64 -8.64 23.35
N GLN A 120 -20.31 -7.91 22.47
CA GLN A 120 -19.95 -6.55 22.11
C GLN A 120 -21.18 -5.65 22.23
N ASP A 121 -21.07 -4.64 23.08
CA ASP A 121 -22.10 -3.62 23.25
C ASP A 121 -22.38 -2.86 21.94
N VAL A 122 -23.49 -2.11 21.95
CA VAL A 122 -23.95 -1.30 20.83
C VAL A 122 -22.83 -0.38 20.32
N THR A 123 -22.33 -0.69 19.13
CA THR A 123 -21.18 -0.04 18.49
C THR A 123 -21.62 0.55 17.15
N PRO A 124 -21.17 1.76 16.76
CA PRO A 124 -21.47 2.32 15.45
C PRO A 124 -20.86 1.47 14.32
N LEU A 125 -21.58 1.34 13.22
CA LEU A 125 -21.06 0.71 12.01
C LEU A 125 -19.89 1.53 11.45
N GLN A 126 -18.88 0.83 10.94
CA GLN A 126 -17.68 1.47 10.42
C GLN A 126 -17.97 2.11 9.05
N ILE A 127 -17.83 3.43 8.98
CA ILE A 127 -17.94 4.18 7.73
C ILE A 127 -16.57 4.17 7.04
N VAL A 128 -16.57 3.73 5.78
CA VAL A 128 -15.39 3.71 4.91
C VAL A 128 -15.54 4.85 3.93
N PHE A 129 -14.60 5.80 4.01
CA PHE A 129 -14.62 7.04 3.22
C PHE A 129 -14.13 6.79 1.78
N PRO A 130 -14.40 7.70 0.83
CA PRO A 130 -13.73 7.70 -0.46
C PRO A 130 -12.21 7.64 -0.30
N ASP A 131 -11.52 7.01 -1.27
CA ASP A 131 -10.06 6.82 -1.24
C ASP A 131 -9.53 6.06 -0.01
N THR A 132 -10.40 5.31 0.67
CA THR A 132 -10.02 4.40 1.76
C THR A 132 -10.66 3.02 1.55
N ALA A 133 -10.02 2.00 2.09
CA ALA A 133 -10.54 0.65 2.11
C ALA A 133 -10.22 -0.07 3.42
N LEU A 134 -11.06 -1.05 3.76
CA LEU A 134 -10.74 -2.00 4.83
C LEU A 134 -10.09 -3.23 4.21
N ARG A 135 -8.91 -3.61 4.70
CA ARG A 135 -8.34 -4.92 4.39
C ARG A 135 -9.00 -5.94 5.30
N LEU A 136 -9.74 -6.85 4.69
CA LEU A 136 -10.51 -7.90 5.34
C LEU A 136 -9.78 -9.22 5.16
N GLN A 137 -9.89 -10.09 6.16
CA GLN A 137 -9.39 -11.46 6.12
C GLN A 137 -10.47 -12.44 6.56
N ALA A 138 -10.62 -13.55 5.83
CA ALA A 138 -11.49 -14.64 6.24
C ALA A 138 -10.85 -15.43 7.40
N LEU A 139 -11.59 -15.59 8.51
CA LEU A 139 -11.17 -16.40 9.66
C LEU A 139 -11.44 -17.89 9.45
N LEU A 140 -12.48 -18.20 8.69
CA LEU A 140 -12.95 -19.56 8.41
C LEU A 140 -13.55 -19.61 7.01
N ASP A 141 -13.77 -20.82 6.49
CA ASP A 141 -14.36 -21.01 5.16
C ASP A 141 -15.85 -20.63 5.20
N PHE A 142 -16.26 -19.73 4.31
CA PHE A 142 -17.67 -19.33 4.22
C PHE A 142 -18.06 -18.94 2.80
N GLU A 143 -19.36 -18.96 2.55
CA GLU A 143 -19.93 -18.50 1.29
C GLU A 143 -20.57 -17.12 1.49
N GLU A 144 -20.12 -16.14 0.72
CA GLU A 144 -20.76 -14.83 0.70
C GLU A 144 -22.17 -14.91 0.10
N VAL A 145 -23.04 -13.98 0.49
CA VAL A 145 -24.43 -13.83 -0.02
C VAL A 145 -24.50 -13.75 -1.56
N ARG A 146 -23.39 -13.40 -2.23
CA ARG A 146 -23.27 -13.35 -3.70
C ARG A 146 -22.78 -14.67 -4.33
N GLY A 147 -22.69 -15.76 -3.56
CA GLY A 147 -22.20 -17.07 -3.99
C GLY A 147 -20.66 -17.15 -4.11
N GLN A 148 -19.92 -16.15 -3.63
CA GLN A 148 -18.46 -16.20 -3.64
C GLN A 148 -17.98 -16.99 -2.43
N LYS A 149 -17.36 -18.14 -2.68
CA LYS A 149 -16.71 -18.95 -1.64
C LYS A 149 -15.38 -18.32 -1.26
N ARG A 150 -15.19 -18.07 0.03
CA ARG A 150 -13.95 -17.59 0.65
C ARG A 150 -13.35 -18.73 1.45
N VAL A 151 -12.03 -18.91 1.32
CA VAL A 151 -11.26 -19.85 2.12
C VAL A 151 -10.62 -19.09 3.28
N ALA A 152 -10.45 -19.76 4.42
CA ALA A 152 -9.75 -19.21 5.58
C ALA A 152 -8.37 -18.67 5.18
N GLY A 153 -8.09 -17.43 5.59
CA GLY A 153 -6.86 -16.72 5.25
C GLY A 153 -6.93 -15.89 3.96
N ASP A 154 -8.00 -15.99 3.17
CA ASP A 154 -8.22 -15.10 2.02
C ASP A 154 -8.27 -13.63 2.47
N GLU A 155 -7.62 -12.76 1.70
CA GLU A 155 -7.57 -11.32 1.96
C GLU A 155 -8.21 -10.55 0.80
N TRP A 156 -9.05 -9.57 1.12
CA TRP A 156 -9.66 -8.68 0.12
C TRP A 156 -9.92 -7.29 0.68
N LEU A 157 -10.35 -6.38 -0.19
CA LEU A 157 -10.68 -5.02 0.19
C LEU A 157 -12.19 -4.80 0.18
N PHE A 158 -12.67 -4.07 1.18
CA PHE A 158 -13.93 -3.34 1.10
C PHE A 158 -13.60 -1.88 0.77
N GLU A 159 -13.79 -1.49 -0.49
CA GLU A 159 -13.50 -0.14 -0.98
C GLU A 159 -14.65 0.82 -0.65
N GLY A 160 -14.31 2.01 -0.13
CA GLY A 160 -15.29 3.08 0.09
C GLY A 160 -15.70 3.80 -1.21
N PRO A 161 -16.75 4.64 -1.17
CA PRO A 161 -17.54 5.00 0.00
C PRO A 161 -18.59 3.94 0.35
N GLY A 162 -18.69 3.57 1.63
CA GLY A 162 -19.67 2.58 2.08
C GLY A 162 -19.68 2.40 3.59
N THR A 163 -20.77 1.84 4.12
CA THR A 163 -20.82 1.41 5.52
C THR A 163 -20.51 -0.07 5.56
N TYR A 164 -19.43 -0.44 6.24
CA TYR A 164 -19.06 -1.84 6.42
C TYR A 164 -19.96 -2.49 7.47
N ILE A 165 -20.62 -3.57 7.08
CA ILE A 165 -21.39 -4.44 7.99
C ILE A 165 -20.44 -5.57 8.42
N PRO A 166 -20.08 -5.64 9.71
CA PRO A 166 -19.22 -6.70 10.22
C PRO A 166 -19.81 -8.09 9.96
N ARG A 167 -18.95 -9.09 9.88
CA ARG A 167 -19.32 -10.50 9.76
C ARG A 167 -18.51 -11.31 10.76
N LYS A 168 -19.09 -12.38 11.31
CA LYS A 168 -18.41 -13.22 12.31
C LYS A 168 -17.25 -14.02 11.69
N GLU A 169 -17.32 -14.31 10.39
CA GLU A 169 -16.32 -15.06 9.64
C GLU A 169 -15.17 -14.17 9.14
N VAL A 170 -15.23 -12.84 9.35
CA VAL A 170 -14.32 -11.88 8.73
C VAL A 170 -13.68 -10.97 9.77
N ALA A 171 -12.35 -10.88 9.75
CA ALA A 171 -11.59 -9.93 10.55
C ALA A 171 -11.19 -8.70 9.72
N VAL A 172 -11.33 -7.52 10.32
CA VAL A 172 -10.76 -6.27 9.78
C VAL A 172 -9.31 -6.18 10.22
N LEU A 173 -8.36 -6.28 9.28
CA LEU A 173 -6.93 -6.21 9.58
C LEU A 173 -6.46 -4.76 9.75
N GLU A 174 -6.73 -3.91 8.76
CA GLU A 174 -6.29 -2.52 8.76
C GLU A 174 -7.15 -1.65 7.83
N THR A 175 -7.06 -0.33 8.02
CA THR A 175 -7.64 0.65 7.10
C THR A 175 -6.55 1.17 6.18
N ILE A 176 -6.68 0.88 4.89
CA ILE A 176 -5.78 1.33 3.84
C ILE A 176 -6.28 2.68 3.33
N LYS A 177 -5.37 3.64 3.20
CA LYS A 177 -5.63 4.94 2.57
C LYS A 177 -4.95 4.98 1.21
N ALA A 178 -5.60 5.60 0.24
CA ALA A 178 -4.98 5.85 -1.05
C ALA A 178 -3.77 6.78 -0.89
N THR A 179 -2.72 6.48 -1.64
CA THR A 179 -1.54 7.34 -1.72
C THR A 179 -1.68 8.24 -2.94
N VAL A 180 -1.53 9.56 -2.74
CA VAL A 180 -1.66 10.53 -3.83
C VAL A 180 -0.36 10.59 -4.62
N ILE A 181 -0.42 10.20 -5.89
CA ILE A 181 0.67 10.28 -6.85
C ILE A 181 0.53 11.60 -7.61
N ARG A 182 1.52 12.48 -7.52
CA ARG A 182 1.56 13.74 -8.27
C ARG A 182 2.23 13.56 -9.64
N GLU A 183 2.21 14.60 -10.44
CA GLU A 183 3.07 14.68 -11.63
C GLU A 183 4.54 14.48 -11.25
N ASN A 184 5.30 13.82 -12.13
CA ASN A 184 6.70 13.48 -11.90
C ASN A 184 6.95 12.63 -10.63
N GLN A 185 5.94 11.87 -10.20
CA GLN A 185 6.07 10.88 -9.13
C GLN A 185 5.55 9.51 -9.58
N ALA A 186 6.07 8.47 -8.95
CA ALA A 186 5.53 7.13 -9.03
C ALA A 186 5.51 6.50 -7.64
N ILE A 187 4.58 5.58 -7.41
CA ILE A 187 4.57 4.74 -6.21
C ILE A 187 5.29 3.44 -6.50
N ARG A 188 6.19 3.03 -5.62
CA ARG A 188 6.83 1.71 -5.65
C ARG A 188 6.02 0.73 -4.82
N LEU A 189 5.63 -0.35 -5.46
CA LEU A 189 4.81 -1.40 -4.90
C LEU A 189 5.59 -2.71 -4.86
N ARG A 190 5.27 -3.55 -3.88
CA ARG A 190 5.76 -4.91 -3.74
C ARG A 190 4.60 -5.89 -3.59
N ALA A 191 4.65 -7.02 -4.27
CA ALA A 191 3.65 -8.07 -4.10
C ALA A 191 3.91 -8.86 -2.80
N ARG A 192 2.92 -8.88 -1.89
CA ARG A 192 2.96 -9.71 -0.67
C ARG A 192 2.72 -11.19 -0.97
N LYS A 193 1.91 -11.48 -1.99
CA LYS A 193 1.52 -12.81 -2.46
C LYS A 193 1.43 -12.78 -3.99
N GLU A 194 1.42 -13.96 -4.61
CA GLU A 194 1.15 -14.08 -6.03
C GLU A 194 -0.27 -13.62 -6.35
N GLY A 195 -0.41 -12.80 -7.38
CA GLY A 195 -1.68 -12.18 -7.68
C GLY A 195 -1.66 -11.37 -8.97
N VAL A 196 -2.73 -10.63 -9.19
CA VAL A 196 -2.87 -9.72 -10.32
C VAL A 196 -2.89 -8.31 -9.75
N ASP A 197 -2.01 -7.44 -10.26
CA ASP A 197 -2.00 -6.03 -9.87
C ASP A 197 -3.23 -5.29 -10.43
N ARG A 198 -3.45 -4.04 -10.01
CA ARG A 198 -4.54 -3.20 -10.57
C ARG A 198 -4.49 -3.00 -12.09
N GLY A 199 -3.34 -3.20 -12.72
CA GLY A 199 -3.14 -3.10 -14.17
C GLY A 199 -3.50 -4.38 -14.94
N GLY A 200 -3.85 -5.47 -14.25
CA GLY A 200 -4.10 -6.77 -14.87
C GLY A 200 -2.83 -7.60 -15.11
N VAL A 201 -1.68 -7.16 -14.61
CA VAL A 201 -0.41 -7.86 -14.76
C VAL A 201 -0.25 -8.86 -13.62
N ARG A 202 0.11 -10.10 -13.96
CA ARG A 202 0.44 -11.12 -12.96
C ARG A 202 1.77 -10.77 -12.29
N ARG A 203 1.76 -10.75 -10.96
CA ARG A 203 2.92 -10.48 -10.11
C ARG A 203 3.25 -11.69 -9.27
N VAL A 204 4.54 -11.97 -9.12
CA VAL A 204 5.04 -13.02 -8.22
C VAL A 204 5.35 -12.44 -6.84
N THR A 205 5.36 -13.29 -5.81
CA THR A 205 5.66 -12.87 -4.44
C THR A 205 7.03 -12.17 -4.37
N GLY A 206 7.07 -11.00 -3.74
CA GLY A 206 8.28 -10.18 -3.61
C GLY A 206 8.65 -9.37 -4.84
N GLU A 207 7.93 -9.52 -5.96
CA GLU A 207 8.15 -8.68 -7.15
C GLU A 207 7.84 -7.22 -6.83
N GLU A 208 8.67 -6.32 -7.35
CA GLU A 208 8.51 -4.88 -7.21
C GLU A 208 8.28 -4.20 -8.55
N TRP A 209 7.38 -3.22 -8.58
CA TRP A 209 7.05 -2.43 -9.77
C TRP A 209 6.66 -0.99 -9.39
N LEU A 210 6.54 -0.14 -10.39
CA LEU A 210 6.12 1.26 -10.23
C LEU A 210 4.76 1.50 -10.87
N VAL A 211 3.97 2.37 -10.24
CA VAL A 211 2.76 2.94 -10.82
C VAL A 211 2.91 4.45 -10.88
N SER A 212 2.81 5.03 -12.07
CA SER A 212 3.00 6.48 -12.33
C SER A 212 1.71 7.21 -12.73
N LYS A 213 0.56 6.54 -12.65
CA LYS A 213 -0.74 7.17 -12.97
C LYS A 213 -1.05 8.23 -11.91
N VAL A 214 -1.10 9.48 -12.33
CA VAL A 214 -1.42 10.63 -11.46
C VAL A 214 -2.81 10.46 -10.86
N GLY A 215 -2.92 10.75 -9.56
CA GLY A 215 -4.16 10.64 -8.79
C GLY A 215 -4.00 9.85 -7.50
N ALA A 216 -5.13 9.59 -6.83
CA ALA A 216 -5.17 8.73 -5.65
C ALA A 216 -5.05 7.25 -6.09
N TYR A 217 -3.98 6.60 -5.67
CA TYR A 217 -3.78 5.16 -5.89
C TYR A 217 -4.11 4.41 -4.60
N LEU A 218 -5.18 3.61 -4.64
CA LEU A 218 -5.56 2.72 -3.54
C LEU A 218 -4.88 1.35 -3.73
N PRO A 219 -3.91 0.97 -2.89
CA PRO A 219 -3.23 -0.32 -3.03
C PRO A 219 -4.22 -1.48 -2.89
N GLY A 220 -4.02 -2.55 -3.66
CA GLY A 220 -4.74 -3.82 -3.53
C GLY A 220 -4.41 -4.56 -2.22
N ALA A 221 -5.21 -5.57 -1.87
CA ALA A 221 -5.02 -6.33 -0.62
C ALA A 221 -3.62 -6.97 -0.50
N GLN A 222 -3.08 -7.41 -1.63
CA GLN A 222 -1.77 -8.07 -1.72
C GLN A 222 -0.65 -7.13 -2.17
N GLU A 223 -0.93 -5.83 -2.33
CA GLU A 223 0.06 -4.82 -2.72
C GLU A 223 0.57 -4.11 -1.47
N GLU A 224 1.89 -4.06 -1.32
CA GLU A 224 2.57 -3.31 -0.28
C GLU A 224 3.18 -2.04 -0.86
N VAL A 225 2.82 -0.89 -0.28
CA VAL A 225 3.45 0.38 -0.61
C VAL A 225 4.80 0.48 0.07
N LEU A 226 5.87 0.64 -0.71
CA LEU A 226 7.22 0.84 -0.20
C LEU A 226 7.52 2.33 -0.03
N ASP A 227 7.59 3.07 -1.14
CA ASP A 227 7.93 4.48 -1.16
C ASP A 227 7.34 5.22 -2.39
N ILE A 228 7.49 6.54 -2.40
CA ILE A 228 7.19 7.39 -3.55
C ILE A 228 8.53 7.78 -4.19
N VAL A 229 8.70 7.43 -5.46
CA VAL A 229 9.87 7.75 -6.27
C VAL A 229 9.60 9.05 -7.03
N ASN A 230 10.46 10.04 -6.81
CA ASN A 230 10.40 11.31 -7.54
C ASN A 230 11.20 11.21 -8.86
N ALA A 231 10.74 11.91 -9.90
CA ALA A 231 11.49 12.03 -11.13
C ALA A 231 12.71 12.94 -10.95
N PHE A 232 13.78 12.59 -11.65
CA PHE A 232 14.92 13.48 -11.88
C PHE A 232 14.58 14.42 -13.03
N ILE A 233 14.64 15.71 -12.77
CA ILE A 233 14.45 16.75 -13.79
C ILE A 233 15.77 16.94 -14.54
N LEU A 234 15.76 16.65 -15.83
CA LEU A 234 16.90 16.71 -16.74
C LEU A 234 16.94 18.07 -17.43
N THR A 235 18.15 18.56 -17.69
CA THR A 235 18.36 19.83 -18.39
C THR A 235 19.46 19.70 -19.43
N ASP A 236 19.66 20.73 -20.25
CA ASP A 236 20.83 20.89 -21.12
C ASP A 236 22.18 20.76 -20.36
N LYS A 237 22.16 21.00 -19.04
CA LYS A 237 23.32 20.93 -18.15
C LYS A 237 23.38 19.67 -17.29
N LYS A 238 22.31 18.87 -17.23
CA LYS A 238 22.19 17.70 -16.34
C LYS A 238 21.68 16.48 -17.08
N ALA A 239 22.49 15.43 -17.09
CA ALA A 239 22.12 14.09 -17.50
C ALA A 239 22.09 13.15 -16.30
N LEU A 240 21.29 12.09 -16.36
CA LEU A 240 21.23 11.06 -15.33
C LEU A 240 22.00 9.83 -15.77
N HIS A 241 22.97 9.40 -14.98
CA HIS A 241 23.71 8.16 -15.19
C HIS A 241 23.00 7.03 -14.46
N VAL A 242 22.56 6.05 -15.24
CA VAL A 242 21.80 4.89 -14.75
C VAL A 242 22.46 3.59 -15.16
N ARG A 243 22.24 2.56 -14.36
CA ARG A 243 22.71 1.19 -14.56
C ARG A 243 21.55 0.21 -14.50
N ALA A 244 21.53 -0.78 -15.38
CA ALA A 244 20.55 -1.85 -15.35
C ALA A 244 20.91 -2.93 -14.31
N LEU A 245 20.01 -3.21 -13.37
CA LEU A 245 20.17 -4.27 -12.37
C LEU A 245 19.78 -5.66 -12.91
N ARG A 246 18.91 -5.70 -13.90
CA ARG A 246 18.42 -6.92 -14.55
C ARG A 246 18.07 -6.64 -16.01
N PRO A 247 17.94 -7.65 -16.88
CA PRO A 247 17.53 -7.42 -18.26
C PRO A 247 16.08 -6.93 -18.30
N PHE A 248 15.83 -5.82 -18.98
CA PHE A 248 14.50 -5.25 -19.14
C PHE A 248 14.45 -4.33 -20.36
N LYS A 249 13.23 -3.95 -20.75
CA LYS A 249 13.02 -2.97 -21.80
C LYS A 249 12.84 -1.59 -21.16
N ASP A 250 13.71 -0.65 -21.50
CA ASP A 250 13.64 0.72 -20.99
C ASP A 250 12.39 1.45 -21.52
N ALA A 251 12.05 2.58 -20.91
CA ALA A 251 10.88 3.36 -21.33
C ALA A 251 11.02 3.99 -22.74
N GLY A 252 12.22 3.99 -23.34
CA GLY A 252 12.45 4.34 -24.74
C GLY A 252 12.31 3.15 -25.69
N GLY A 253 12.03 1.95 -25.17
CA GLY A 253 11.86 0.73 -25.93
C GLY A 253 13.15 0.00 -26.28
N ARG A 254 14.29 0.36 -25.68
CA ARG A 254 15.57 -0.34 -25.88
C ARG A 254 15.73 -1.48 -24.87
N ASP A 255 16.23 -2.63 -25.33
CA ASP A 255 16.55 -3.75 -24.47
C ASP A 255 17.88 -3.50 -23.75
N ARG A 256 17.84 -3.50 -22.42
CA ARG A 256 19.00 -3.30 -21.55
C ARG A 256 19.44 -4.61 -20.94
N ARG A 257 20.75 -4.82 -20.83
CA ARG A 257 21.35 -6.00 -20.18
C ARG A 257 21.83 -5.66 -18.78
N THR A 258 21.91 -6.65 -17.90
CA THR A 258 22.45 -6.47 -16.54
C THR A 258 23.85 -5.86 -16.58
N GLY A 259 24.07 -4.83 -15.76
CA GLY A 259 25.33 -4.11 -15.66
C GLY A 259 25.58 -3.09 -16.77
N GLU A 260 24.71 -3.00 -17.77
CA GLU A 260 24.80 -1.95 -18.79
C GLU A 260 24.54 -0.59 -18.16
N GLU A 261 25.36 0.40 -18.50
CA GLU A 261 25.26 1.78 -18.02
C GLU A 261 25.01 2.73 -19.19
N TRP A 262 24.15 3.73 -18.98
CA TRP A 262 23.88 4.76 -19.99
C TRP A 262 23.51 6.09 -19.34
N LEU A 263 23.48 7.14 -20.17
CA LEU A 263 22.96 8.44 -19.80
C LEU A 263 21.54 8.63 -20.31
N VAL A 264 20.68 9.18 -19.45
CA VAL A 264 19.39 9.74 -19.83
C VAL A 264 19.54 11.26 -19.90
N THR A 265 19.21 11.83 -21.04
CA THR A 265 19.37 13.27 -21.31
C THR A 265 18.02 13.93 -21.56
N ILE A 266 18.01 15.27 -21.58
CA ILE A 266 16.80 16.04 -21.93
C ILE A 266 16.28 15.74 -23.35
N ALA A 267 17.14 15.25 -24.25
CA ALA A 267 16.73 14.84 -25.59
C ALA A 267 15.85 13.58 -25.58
N ASP A 268 15.98 12.72 -24.55
CA ASP A 268 15.15 11.54 -24.38
C ASP A 268 13.82 11.89 -23.67
N ARG A 269 13.91 12.70 -22.60
CA ARG A 269 12.76 13.15 -21.79
C ARG A 269 13.17 14.26 -20.83
N GLU A 270 12.22 15.12 -20.46
CA GLU A 270 12.44 16.20 -19.48
C GLU A 270 12.55 15.69 -18.04
N ALA A 271 11.77 14.65 -17.70
CA ALA A 271 11.74 14.05 -16.38
C ALA A 271 11.89 12.54 -16.47
N HIS A 272 12.76 11.96 -15.66
CA HIS A 272 13.01 10.52 -15.63
C HIS A 272 12.76 9.96 -14.22
N ILE A 273 11.77 9.09 -14.10
CA ILE A 273 11.55 8.28 -12.89
C ILE A 273 12.30 6.96 -13.08
N PRO A 274 13.34 6.68 -12.26
CA PRO A 274 14.08 5.43 -12.36
C PRO A 274 13.17 4.24 -12.11
N SER A 275 13.21 3.26 -13.00
CA SER A 275 12.52 1.98 -12.86
C SER A 275 13.08 1.15 -11.70
N VAL A 276 12.32 0.15 -11.24
CA VAL A 276 12.81 -0.85 -10.26
C VAL A 276 14.02 -1.63 -10.79
N ALA A 277 14.15 -1.75 -12.11
CA ALA A 277 15.28 -2.40 -12.76
C ALA A 277 16.47 -1.46 -13.01
N GLU A 278 16.35 -0.18 -12.67
CA GLU A 278 17.37 0.85 -12.88
C GLU A 278 17.95 1.29 -11.53
N GLU A 279 19.27 1.41 -11.49
CA GLU A 279 20.00 2.01 -10.39
C GLU A 279 20.56 3.36 -10.83
N VAL A 280 20.31 4.41 -10.05
CA VAL A 280 20.89 5.73 -10.30
C VAL A 280 22.31 5.74 -9.77
N VAL A 281 23.29 5.77 -10.67
CA VAL A 281 24.71 5.86 -10.32
C VAL A 281 25.08 7.29 -9.94
N GLY A 282 24.53 8.28 -10.65
CA GLY A 282 24.76 9.69 -10.33
C GLY A 282 24.17 10.66 -11.34
N VAL A 283 24.41 11.95 -11.11
CA VAL A 283 24.07 13.03 -12.04
C VAL A 283 25.34 13.51 -12.73
N VAL A 284 25.33 13.52 -14.06
CA VAL A 284 26.46 13.96 -14.88
C VAL A 284 26.17 15.38 -15.38
N TYR A 285 27.10 16.28 -15.10
CA TYR A 285 27.02 17.66 -15.56
C TYR A 285 27.64 17.79 -16.94
N VAL A 286 27.12 18.73 -17.73
CA VAL A 286 27.64 19.02 -19.06
C VAL A 286 29.08 19.54 -18.96
N THR A 287 29.95 19.01 -19.81
CA THR A 287 31.31 19.54 -20.04
C THR A 287 31.23 20.52 -21.21
N THR A 288 31.56 21.78 -20.96
CA THR A 288 31.52 22.84 -21.98
C THR A 288 32.93 23.32 -22.30
N LEU A 289 33.30 23.22 -23.57
CA LEU A 289 34.56 23.73 -24.11
C LEU A 289 34.29 25.05 -24.84
N SER A 290 35.15 26.05 -24.60
CA SER A 290 35.15 27.31 -25.34
C SER A 290 35.93 27.16 -26.66
N SER A 291 35.95 28.21 -27.49
CA SER A 291 36.80 28.27 -28.69
C SER A 291 38.30 28.15 -28.40
N ARG A 292 38.72 28.44 -27.16
CA ARG A 292 40.12 28.35 -26.70
C ARG A 292 40.39 27.16 -25.79
N HIS A 293 39.42 26.26 -25.61
CA HIS A 293 39.62 25.06 -24.80
C HIS A 293 39.62 23.78 -25.64
N TYR A 294 40.33 22.78 -25.15
CA TYR A 294 40.27 21.41 -25.63
C TYR A 294 40.28 20.42 -24.45
N GLY A 295 39.85 19.20 -24.70
CA GLY A 295 39.91 18.11 -23.72
C GLY A 295 40.32 16.82 -24.41
N VAL A 296 40.99 15.95 -23.65
CA VAL A 296 41.37 14.61 -24.11
C VAL A 296 40.54 13.60 -23.33
N ILE A 297 39.62 12.93 -24.03
CA ILE A 297 38.78 11.88 -23.45
C ILE A 297 39.56 10.57 -23.52
N LEU A 298 39.73 9.93 -22.36
CA LEU A 298 40.23 8.57 -22.21
C LEU A 298 39.08 7.58 -22.40
N ASP A 299 39.39 6.43 -23.02
CA ASP A 299 38.48 5.32 -23.27
C ASP A 299 37.16 5.73 -23.94
N PRO A 300 37.21 6.50 -25.06
CA PRO A 300 36.02 7.06 -25.68
C PRO A 300 35.03 5.96 -26.08
N VAL A 301 33.75 6.21 -25.84
CA VAL A 301 32.68 5.27 -26.20
C VAL A 301 32.43 5.36 -27.72
N GLY A 302 32.47 4.19 -28.36
CA GLY A 302 32.22 4.04 -29.80
C GLY A 302 30.74 4.13 -30.18
N HIS A 303 30.46 4.07 -31.48
CA HIS A 303 29.10 4.01 -32.02
C HIS A 303 28.37 2.71 -31.64
N ASP A 304 29.13 1.68 -31.27
CA ASP A 304 28.67 0.39 -30.76
C ASP A 304 28.29 0.46 -29.27
N GLY A 305 28.45 1.63 -28.62
CA GLY A 305 28.14 1.84 -27.21
C GLY A 305 29.15 1.23 -26.25
N LYS A 306 30.33 0.80 -26.74
CA LYS A 306 31.37 0.20 -25.91
C LYS A 306 32.57 1.15 -25.73
N PRO A 307 33.18 1.18 -24.54
CA PRO A 307 34.39 1.95 -24.30
C PRO A 307 35.58 1.35 -25.05
N GLN A 308 36.34 2.20 -25.75
CA GLN A 308 37.54 1.82 -26.47
C GLN A 308 38.76 1.91 -25.55
N LEU A 309 38.99 0.85 -24.76
CA LEU A 309 40.03 0.82 -23.73
C LEU A 309 41.44 1.13 -24.30
N GLY A 310 42.13 2.07 -23.66
CA GLY A 310 43.46 2.54 -24.02
C GLY A 310 43.48 3.59 -25.14
N GLN A 311 42.35 3.89 -25.77
CA GLN A 311 42.27 4.91 -26.82
C GLN A 311 42.05 6.30 -26.23
N LYS A 312 42.47 7.33 -26.99
CA LYS A 312 42.28 8.73 -26.62
C LYS A 312 41.58 9.49 -27.74
N ARG A 313 40.56 10.29 -27.39
CA ARG A 313 39.85 11.15 -28.33
C ARG A 313 40.03 12.61 -27.94
N VAL A 314 40.67 13.38 -28.81
CA VAL A 314 40.80 14.83 -28.65
C VAL A 314 39.50 15.52 -29.09
N VAL A 315 39.00 16.39 -28.22
CA VAL A 315 37.76 17.14 -28.39
C VAL A 315 38.12 18.62 -28.26
N LYS A 316 37.90 19.43 -29.32
CA LYS A 316 38.35 20.84 -29.39
C LYS A 316 37.29 21.80 -29.95
N GLY A 317 37.39 23.08 -29.60
CA GLY A 317 36.46 24.11 -30.11
C GLY A 317 35.14 24.14 -29.36
N GLU A 318 34.30 25.13 -29.69
CA GLU A 318 33.07 25.43 -28.96
C GLU A 318 32.07 24.29 -29.04
N ARG A 319 31.91 23.55 -27.93
CA ARG A 319 30.96 22.45 -27.82
C ARG A 319 30.62 22.12 -26.38
N SER A 320 29.41 21.60 -26.18
CA SER A 320 28.91 21.09 -24.91
C SER A 320 28.54 19.62 -25.08
N PHE A 321 29.05 18.76 -24.20
CA PHE A 321 28.78 17.32 -24.25
C PHE A 321 28.78 16.71 -22.84
N PHE A 322 28.14 15.56 -22.67
CA PHE A 322 28.22 14.77 -21.46
C PHE A 322 29.27 13.66 -21.64
N LEU A 323 30.10 13.42 -20.63
CA LEU A 323 31.01 12.28 -20.59
C LEU A 323 30.19 11.00 -20.43
N GLN A 324 30.36 10.05 -21.34
CA GLN A 324 29.66 8.77 -21.29
C GLN A 324 30.16 7.90 -20.12
N PRO A 325 29.41 6.88 -19.69
CA PRO A 325 29.87 5.95 -18.66
C PRO A 325 31.21 5.31 -19.06
N GLY A 326 32.21 5.45 -18.19
CA GLY A 326 33.58 5.01 -18.44
C GLY A 326 34.51 6.05 -19.06
N GLU A 327 33.99 7.13 -19.64
CA GLU A 327 34.81 8.23 -20.17
C GLU A 327 35.34 9.13 -19.04
N GLN A 328 36.60 9.53 -19.16
CA GLN A 328 37.24 10.49 -18.24
C GLN A 328 38.09 11.49 -19.02
N LEU A 329 38.24 12.70 -18.49
CA LEU A 329 39.17 13.69 -19.05
C LEU A 329 40.57 13.48 -18.47
N GLU A 330 41.58 13.28 -19.32
CA GLU A 330 42.95 12.98 -18.90
C GLU A 330 43.54 14.05 -17.97
N GLN A 331 43.36 15.32 -18.33
CA GLN A 331 43.81 16.47 -17.53
C GLN A 331 42.72 17.54 -17.43
N GLY A 332 41.46 17.12 -17.38
CA GLY A 332 40.33 18.06 -17.38
C GLY A 332 40.23 18.88 -18.68
N ILE A 333 39.71 20.10 -18.55
CA ILE A 333 39.61 21.08 -19.64
C ILE A 333 40.93 21.85 -19.70
N GLN A 334 41.56 21.87 -20.88
CA GLN A 334 42.86 22.50 -21.11
C GLN A 334 42.76 23.66 -22.08
N ASP A 335 43.68 24.61 -21.98
CA ASP A 335 43.79 25.74 -22.90
C ASP A 335 44.50 25.34 -24.18
N VAL A 336 43.94 25.72 -25.32
CA VAL A 336 44.57 25.58 -26.63
C VAL A 336 45.83 26.45 -26.66
N TYR A 337 46.92 25.91 -27.19
CA TYR A 337 48.14 26.67 -27.42
C TYR A 337 47.89 27.77 -28.46
N VAL A 338 47.90 29.02 -28.01
CA VAL A 338 47.88 30.21 -28.87
C VAL A 338 49.30 30.74 -28.92
N LEU A 339 49.96 30.59 -30.07
CA LEU A 339 51.34 31.03 -30.27
C LEU A 339 51.34 32.40 -30.96
N SER A 340 52.15 33.32 -30.42
CA SER A 340 52.52 34.57 -31.08
C SER A 340 53.60 34.36 -32.15
N GLU A 341 53.93 35.40 -32.93
CA GLU A 341 54.93 35.32 -34.01
C GLU A 341 56.34 34.91 -33.52
N GLU A 342 56.63 35.12 -32.24
CA GLU A 342 57.92 34.81 -31.62
C GLU A 342 57.93 33.48 -30.85
N GLU A 343 56.79 32.77 -30.79
CA GLU A 343 56.63 31.53 -30.03
C GLU A 343 56.54 30.30 -30.94
N GLY A 344 57.06 29.17 -30.45
CA GLY A 344 57.01 27.90 -31.17
C GLY A 344 56.91 26.71 -30.22
N LEU A 345 56.30 25.62 -30.70
CA LEU A 345 56.22 24.36 -29.96
C LEU A 345 57.11 23.31 -30.61
N VAL A 346 57.88 22.61 -29.78
CA VAL A 346 58.61 21.41 -30.20
C VAL A 346 57.69 20.21 -30.04
N LEU A 347 57.31 19.59 -31.16
CA LEU A 347 56.43 18.42 -31.19
C LEU A 347 57.25 17.14 -31.35
N ARG A 348 56.82 16.06 -30.68
CA ARG A 348 57.38 14.71 -30.85
C ARG A 348 56.25 13.73 -31.12
N ALA A 349 56.32 13.02 -32.24
CA ALA A 349 55.37 11.96 -32.56
C ALA A 349 55.56 10.77 -31.61
N VAL A 350 54.45 10.32 -31.00
CA VAL A 350 54.42 9.14 -30.14
C VAL A 350 53.93 7.90 -30.92
N GLU A 351 53.18 8.13 -32.00
CA GLU A 351 52.64 7.11 -32.89
C GLU A 351 52.75 7.56 -34.35
N ALA A 352 52.62 6.62 -35.29
CA ALA A 352 52.60 6.94 -36.71
C ALA A 352 51.33 7.74 -37.04
N PHE A 353 51.51 8.99 -37.48
CA PHE A 353 50.41 9.87 -37.86
C PHE A 353 50.74 10.62 -39.15
N ASN A 354 49.69 10.99 -39.89
CA ASN A 354 49.79 11.92 -41.02
C ASN A 354 49.30 13.29 -40.57
N ASP A 355 50.18 14.29 -40.65
CA ASP A 355 49.79 15.67 -40.38
C ASP A 355 49.00 16.22 -41.57
N THR A 356 47.71 16.43 -41.38
CA THR A 356 46.83 16.99 -42.41
C THR A 356 46.77 18.52 -42.36
N LEU A 357 47.57 19.19 -41.53
CA LEU A 357 47.73 20.63 -41.57
C LEU A 357 48.70 21.01 -42.70
N GLU A 358 48.27 20.85 -43.95
CA GLU A 358 48.93 21.49 -45.10
C GLU A 358 48.80 23.01 -44.98
N VAL A 359 49.85 23.65 -44.46
CA VAL A 359 50.07 25.09 -44.63
C VAL A 359 50.36 25.33 -46.11
N ARG A 360 49.42 25.96 -46.81
CA ARG A 360 49.70 26.70 -48.05
C ARG A 360 50.64 27.85 -47.71
N ALA A 361 51.94 27.60 -47.76
CA ALA A 361 52.96 28.63 -47.92
C ALA A 361 53.96 28.13 -48.97
N GLU A 362 53.78 28.58 -50.21
CA GLU A 362 54.81 28.47 -51.24
C GLU A 362 56.06 29.18 -50.74
N ILE A 363 57.08 28.41 -50.35
CA ILE A 363 58.42 28.92 -50.14
C ILE A 363 59.10 28.96 -51.51
N THR A 364 59.04 30.11 -52.17
CA THR A 364 59.86 30.39 -53.35
C THR A 364 61.32 30.41 -52.92
N ARG A 365 62.07 29.35 -53.24
CA ARG A 365 63.54 29.33 -53.13
C ARG A 365 64.12 30.36 -54.09
N ILE A 366 64.66 31.45 -53.56
CA ILE A 366 65.61 32.29 -54.29
C ILE A 366 66.97 31.60 -54.21
N GLN A 367 67.43 31.06 -55.33
CA GLN A 367 68.81 30.64 -55.51
C GLN A 367 69.71 31.89 -55.59
N LYS A 368 70.85 31.82 -54.91
CA LYS A 368 72.05 32.59 -55.25
C LYS A 368 73.20 31.63 -55.45
#